data_AF-A0A8J8TR74-F1
#
_entry.id   AF-A0A8J8TR74-F1
#
_cell.length_a   1.000
_cell.length_b   1.000
_cell.length_c   1.000
_cell.angle_alpha   90.00
_cell.angle_beta   90.00
_cell.angle_gamma   90.00
#
_symmetry.space_group_name_H-M   'P 1'
#
loop_
_entity.id
_entity.type
_entity.pdbx_description
1 polymer ?
#
loop_
_entity_poly.entity_id
_entity_poly.type
_entity_poly.pdbx_seq_one_letter_code
_entity_poly.pdbx_strand_id
1 'polypeptide(L)'
;MQEYERKQLLERVEREGATVGADIPETITVQGEEIDLRTFVFEIKRRETVPAGERDRVEQAKRNLRRERVERLEAIEEGDISREEGEELAQGIIGIDRALNALENLGPTDLEREQKAQQAADTKRWMTFLKKALGDEDAASTRRGR
;
A
#
# COMPACT_ATOMS: atom_id res chain seq x y z
N MET A 1 -23.24 -8.73 -9.22
CA MET A 1 -23.30 -9.47 -7.93
C MET A 1 -24.58 -9.06 -7.20
N GLN A 2 -25.19 -9.95 -6.40
CA GLN A 2 -26.44 -9.61 -5.68
C GLN A 2 -26.18 -8.67 -4.50
N GLU A 3 -27.16 -7.83 -4.13
CA GLU A 3 -27.00 -6.83 -3.06
C GLU A 3 -26.61 -7.44 -1.71
N TYR A 4 -27.13 -8.63 -1.37
CA TYR A 4 -26.79 -9.29 -0.11
C TYR A 4 -25.35 -9.82 -0.11
N GLU A 5 -24.80 -10.23 -1.26
CA GLU A 5 -23.40 -10.65 -1.39
C GLU A 5 -22.47 -9.44 -1.25
N ARG A 6 -22.85 -8.32 -1.88
CA ARG A 6 -22.16 -7.04 -1.76
C ARG A 6 -22.06 -6.57 -0.31
N LYS A 7 -23.19 -6.56 0.40
CA LYS A 7 -23.24 -6.14 1.82
C LYS A 7 -22.34 -6.99 2.71
N GLN A 8 -22.32 -8.31 2.50
CA GLN A 8 -21.45 -9.21 3.25
C GLN A 8 -19.96 -8.97 2.98
N LEU A 9 -19.59 -8.65 1.72
CA LEU A 9 -18.21 -8.31 1.38
C LEU A 9 -17.76 -7.03 2.06
N LEU A 10 -18.58 -5.98 2.02
CA LEU A 10 -18.27 -4.70 2.67
C LEU A 10 -18.11 -4.87 4.18
N GLU A 11 -19.06 -5.55 4.83
CA GLU A 11 -18.98 -5.80 6.27
C GLU A 11 -17.72 -6.59 6.67
N ARG A 12 -17.30 -7.56 5.82
CA ARG A 12 -16.07 -8.32 6.05
C ARG A 12 -14.83 -7.43 5.97
N VAL A 13 -14.78 -6.53 4.99
CA VAL A 13 -13.63 -5.66 4.74
C VAL A 13 -13.52 -4.55 5.79
N GLU A 14 -14.64 -4.00 6.25
CA GLU A 14 -14.68 -2.92 7.24
C GLU A 14 -14.58 -3.39 8.69
N ARG A 15 -14.67 -4.70 8.94
CA ARG A 15 -14.58 -5.27 10.29
C ARG A 15 -13.26 -4.91 10.96
N GLU A 16 -13.34 -4.50 12.22
CA GLU A 16 -12.16 -4.33 13.07
C GLU A 16 -11.33 -5.63 13.11
N GLY A 17 -10.07 -5.55 12.70
CA GLY A 17 -9.18 -6.71 12.63
C GLY A 17 -9.30 -7.55 11.35
N ALA A 18 -9.96 -7.07 10.29
CA ALA A 18 -10.01 -7.76 8.99
C ALA A 18 -8.63 -8.12 8.40
N THR A 19 -7.57 -7.44 8.85
CA THR A 19 -6.18 -7.69 8.43
C THR A 19 -5.47 -8.79 9.23
N VAL A 20 -6.08 -9.28 10.33
CA VAL A 20 -5.51 -10.32 11.20
C VAL A 20 -5.73 -11.68 10.57
N GLY A 21 -4.63 -12.41 10.31
CA GLY A 21 -4.68 -13.72 9.67
C GLY A 21 -4.98 -13.71 8.16
N ALA A 22 -5.29 -12.55 7.58
CA ALA A 22 -5.50 -12.43 6.14
C ALA A 22 -4.18 -12.46 5.35
N ASP A 23 -4.21 -13.11 4.21
CA ASP A 23 -3.10 -13.16 3.27
C ASP A 23 -2.89 -11.81 2.60
N ILE A 24 -1.62 -11.41 2.48
CA ILE A 24 -1.24 -10.23 1.69
C ILE A 24 -1.17 -10.64 0.22
N PRO A 25 -1.90 -9.96 -0.68
CA PRO A 25 -1.72 -10.10 -2.12
C PRO A 25 -0.25 -9.98 -2.51
N GLU A 26 0.18 -10.74 -3.51
CA GLU A 26 1.56 -10.62 -4.02
C GLU A 26 1.77 -9.25 -4.64
N THR A 27 0.87 -8.86 -5.55
CA THR A 27 0.87 -7.56 -6.20
C THR A 27 -0.44 -6.81 -5.99
N ILE A 28 -0.38 -5.49 -6.12
CA ILE A 28 -1.55 -4.64 -6.35
C ILE A 28 -1.22 -3.61 -7.43
N THR A 29 -2.24 -3.19 -8.17
CA THR A 29 -2.13 -2.00 -9.02
C THR A 29 -2.48 -0.77 -8.21
N VAL A 30 -1.66 0.27 -8.24
CA VAL A 30 -1.98 1.59 -7.67
C VAL A 30 -1.71 2.63 -8.75
N GLN A 31 -2.73 3.41 -9.12
CA GLN A 31 -2.61 4.45 -10.16
C GLN A 31 -2.07 3.92 -11.51
N GLY A 32 -2.39 2.67 -11.85
CA GLY A 32 -1.95 2.03 -13.10
C GLY A 32 -0.54 1.42 -13.05
N GLU A 33 0.11 1.43 -11.89
CA GLU A 33 1.40 0.77 -11.68
C GLU A 33 1.25 -0.47 -10.81
N GLU A 34 1.82 -1.60 -11.25
CA GLU A 34 1.85 -2.82 -10.47
C GLU A 34 2.98 -2.78 -9.43
N ILE A 35 2.62 -3.07 -8.18
CA ILE A 35 3.49 -3.00 -7.01
C ILE A 35 3.50 -4.36 -6.34
N ASP A 36 4.68 -4.88 -5.99
CA ASP A 36 4.84 -6.05 -5.12
C ASP A 36 4.53 -5.69 -3.66
N LEU A 37 3.24 -5.73 -3.33
CA LEU A 37 2.71 -5.35 -2.02
C LEU A 37 3.26 -6.25 -0.92
N ARG A 38 3.38 -7.54 -1.17
CA ARG A 38 3.84 -8.50 -0.16
C ARG A 38 5.29 -8.20 0.22
N THR A 39 6.17 -8.08 -0.77
CA THR A 39 7.58 -7.73 -0.55
C THR A 39 7.69 -6.40 0.17
N PHE A 40 6.87 -5.41 -0.22
CA PHE A 40 6.79 -4.11 0.44
C PHE A 40 6.50 -4.19 1.93
N VAL A 41 5.42 -4.87 2.31
CA VAL A 41 5.07 -5.02 3.72
C VAL A 41 6.17 -5.74 4.50
N PHE A 42 6.78 -6.78 3.93
CA PHE A 42 7.85 -7.51 4.60
C PHE A 42 9.12 -6.69 4.78
N GLU A 43 9.55 -5.92 3.76
CA GLU A 43 10.74 -5.07 3.89
C GLU A 43 10.54 -3.96 4.92
N ILE A 44 9.35 -3.37 4.98
CA ILE A 44 8.98 -2.36 5.97
C ILE A 44 9.02 -2.95 7.38
N LYS A 45 8.39 -4.11 7.59
CA LYS A 45 8.37 -4.77 8.90
C LYS A 45 9.75 -5.18 9.43
N ARG A 46 10.74 -5.32 8.55
CA ARG A 46 12.12 -5.63 8.93
C ARG A 46 12.90 -4.41 9.43
N ARG A 47 12.33 -3.21 9.34
CA ARG A 47 12.97 -1.95 9.77
C ARG A 47 12.24 -1.37 10.97
N GLU A 48 13.02 -0.71 11.81
CA GLU A 48 12.49 0.00 12.98
C GLU A 48 12.12 1.45 12.66
N THR A 49 12.76 2.08 11.65
CA THR A 49 12.60 3.52 11.37
C THR A 49 12.66 3.88 9.88
N VAL A 50 12.14 5.07 9.54
CA VAL A 50 12.14 5.67 8.19
C VAL A 50 13.24 6.73 8.07
N PRO A 51 14.35 6.48 7.34
CA PRO A 51 15.36 7.50 7.06
C PRO A 51 14.77 8.83 6.58
N ALA A 52 15.35 9.93 7.05
CA ALA A 52 14.76 11.26 6.94
C ALA A 52 14.43 11.67 5.50
N GLY A 53 15.29 11.33 4.53
CA GLY A 53 15.10 11.63 3.10
C GLY A 53 13.95 10.88 2.42
N GLU A 54 13.33 9.91 3.09
CA GLU A 54 12.26 9.07 2.53
C GLU A 54 10.91 9.29 3.23
N ARG A 55 10.83 10.16 4.23
CA ARG A 55 9.59 10.46 4.96
C ARG A 55 8.48 10.92 4.01
N ASP A 56 8.80 11.83 3.11
CA ASP A 56 7.82 12.37 2.15
C ASP A 56 7.32 11.29 1.19
N ARG A 57 8.19 10.40 0.72
CA ARG A 57 7.80 9.26 -0.14
C ARG A 57 6.94 8.25 0.61
N VAL A 58 7.24 7.99 1.88
CA VAL A 58 6.41 7.13 2.73
C VAL A 58 5.03 7.75 2.96
N GLU A 59 4.96 9.06 3.19
CA GLU A 59 3.67 9.73 3.33
C GLU A 59 2.88 9.76 2.02
N GLN A 60 3.55 9.92 0.89
CA GLN A 60 2.96 9.79 -0.43
C GLN A 60 2.44 8.37 -0.69
N ALA A 61 3.20 7.35 -0.32
CA ALA A 61 2.77 5.96 -0.35
C ALA A 61 1.45 5.73 0.39
N LYS A 62 1.39 6.20 1.64
CA LYS A 62 0.21 6.08 2.47
C LYS A 62 -0.99 6.78 1.83
N ARG A 63 -0.79 7.96 1.23
CA ARG A 63 -1.86 8.68 0.50
C ARG A 63 -2.36 7.90 -0.70
N ASN A 64 -1.45 7.36 -1.51
CA ASN A 64 -1.79 6.58 -2.71
C ASN A 64 -2.56 5.31 -2.34
N LEU A 65 -2.07 4.58 -1.33
CA LEU A 65 -2.73 3.39 -0.79
C LEU A 65 -4.13 3.70 -0.22
N ARG A 66 -4.27 4.78 0.55
CA ARG A 66 -5.59 5.20 1.08
C ARG A 66 -6.57 5.57 -0.03
N ARG A 67 -6.10 6.20 -1.11
CA ARG A 67 -6.94 6.51 -2.27
C ARG A 67 -7.41 5.23 -2.95
N GLU A 68 -6.49 4.33 -3.27
CA GLU A 68 -6.81 3.04 -3.91
C GLU A 68 -7.79 2.21 -3.06
N ARG A 69 -7.65 2.26 -1.72
CA ARG A 69 -8.61 1.63 -0.80
C ARG A 69 -10.03 2.13 -1.02
N VAL A 70 -10.21 3.45 -1.11
CA VAL A 70 -11.52 4.10 -1.29
C VAL A 70 -12.07 3.75 -2.67
N GLU A 71 -11.26 3.86 -3.73
CA GLU A 71 -11.68 3.54 -5.10
C GLU A 71 -12.17 2.08 -5.21
N ARG A 72 -11.52 1.13 -4.54
CA ARG A 72 -11.97 -0.27 -4.50
C ARG A 72 -13.23 -0.47 -3.67
N LEU A 73 -13.38 0.28 -2.58
CA LEU A 73 -14.59 0.23 -1.77
C LEU A 73 -15.80 0.73 -2.59
N GLU A 74 -15.65 1.88 -3.26
CA GLU A 74 -16.65 2.46 -4.16
C GLU A 74 -16.97 1.49 -5.32
N ALA A 75 -15.98 0.82 -5.90
CA ALA A 75 -16.21 -0.20 -6.93
C ALA A 75 -17.04 -1.39 -6.39
N ILE A 76 -16.80 -1.83 -5.15
CA ILE A 76 -17.64 -2.84 -4.49
C ILE A 76 -19.00 -2.29 -4.10
N GLU A 77 -19.16 -1.00 -3.79
CA GLU A 77 -20.45 -0.41 -3.39
C GLU A 77 -21.38 -0.14 -4.58
N GLU A 78 -20.84 0.47 -5.63
CA GLU A 78 -21.61 1.04 -6.73
C GLU A 78 -21.45 0.26 -8.04
N GLY A 79 -20.37 -0.50 -8.19
CA GLY A 79 -20.03 -1.17 -9.45
C GLY A 79 -20.98 -2.33 -9.79
N ASP A 80 -21.30 -2.48 -11.08
CA ASP A 80 -21.94 -3.69 -11.60
C ASP A 80 -20.87 -4.74 -11.91
N ILE A 81 -20.39 -5.39 -10.84
CA ILE A 81 -19.30 -6.36 -10.89
C ILE A 81 -19.79 -7.76 -10.52
N SER A 82 -19.12 -8.79 -11.01
CA SER A 82 -19.35 -10.16 -10.57
C SER A 82 -18.94 -10.35 -9.10
N ARG A 83 -19.35 -11.48 -8.51
CA ARG A 83 -18.94 -11.84 -7.16
C ARG A 83 -17.43 -12.08 -7.06
N GLU A 84 -16.87 -12.75 -8.07
CA GLU A 84 -15.44 -13.06 -8.15
C GLU A 84 -14.61 -11.77 -8.16
N GLU A 85 -14.95 -10.81 -9.02
CA GLU A 85 -14.32 -9.48 -9.04
C GLU A 85 -14.47 -8.75 -7.69
N GLY A 86 -15.64 -8.84 -7.05
CA GLY A 86 -15.84 -8.26 -5.72
C GLY A 86 -14.98 -8.90 -4.62
N GLU A 87 -14.75 -10.21 -4.70
CA GLU A 87 -13.88 -10.95 -3.78
C GLU A 87 -12.40 -10.55 -3.97
N GLU A 88 -11.97 -10.37 -5.22
CA GLU A 88 -10.62 -9.87 -5.56
C GLU A 88 -10.39 -8.44 -5.04
N LEU A 89 -11.34 -7.53 -5.29
CA LEU A 89 -11.27 -6.16 -4.78
C LEU A 89 -11.21 -6.14 -3.25
N ALA A 90 -12.03 -6.96 -2.58
CA ALA A 90 -12.03 -7.08 -1.13
C ALA A 90 -10.69 -7.60 -0.59
N GLN A 91 -10.08 -8.60 -1.24
CA GLN A 91 -8.75 -9.08 -0.88
C GLN A 91 -7.69 -7.99 -1.07
N GLY A 92 -7.79 -7.22 -2.16
CA GLY A 92 -6.95 -6.05 -2.43
C GLY A 92 -7.06 -4.98 -1.33
N ILE A 93 -8.27 -4.69 -0.85
CA ILE A 93 -8.49 -3.73 0.25
C ILE A 93 -7.81 -4.22 1.54
N ILE A 94 -8.02 -5.48 1.92
CA ILE A 94 -7.39 -6.06 3.12
C ILE A 94 -5.85 -6.00 3.03
N GLY A 95 -5.30 -6.26 1.85
CA GLY A 95 -3.87 -6.09 1.57
C GLY A 95 -3.40 -4.65 1.79
N ILE A 96 -4.14 -3.68 1.25
CA ILE A 96 -3.84 -2.26 1.43
C ILE A 96 -3.86 -1.87 2.91
N ASP A 97 -4.91 -2.26 3.65
CA ASP A 97 -5.05 -1.94 5.07
C ASP A 97 -3.89 -2.51 5.87
N ARG A 98 -3.42 -3.71 5.51
CA ARG A 98 -2.24 -4.32 6.14
C ARG A 98 -0.95 -3.56 5.82
N ALA A 99 -0.79 -3.06 4.61
CA ALA A 99 0.37 -2.26 4.23
C ALA A 99 0.37 -0.89 4.93
N LEU A 100 -0.79 -0.23 5.02
CA LEU A 100 -0.97 1.01 5.76
C LEU A 100 -0.61 0.82 7.23
N ASN A 101 -1.13 -0.23 7.87
CA ASN A 101 -0.78 -0.58 9.25
C ASN A 101 0.75 -0.79 9.42
N ALA A 102 1.41 -1.46 8.48
CA ALA A 102 2.86 -1.65 8.54
C ALA A 102 3.63 -0.34 8.45
N LEU A 103 3.22 0.57 7.55
CA LEU A 103 3.80 1.89 7.36
C LEU A 103 3.54 2.85 8.54
N GLU A 104 2.40 2.73 9.22
CA GLU A 104 2.04 3.53 10.39
C GLU A 104 2.79 3.09 11.65
N ASN A 105 3.13 1.81 11.75
CA ASN A 105 3.94 1.27 12.84
C ASN A 105 5.46 1.56 12.71
N LEU A 106 5.91 2.11 11.58
CA LEU A 106 7.28 2.58 11.46
C LEU A 106 7.48 3.82 12.35
N GLY A 107 8.38 3.71 13.32
CA GLY A 107 8.68 4.81 14.23
C GLY A 107 9.33 6.00 13.52
N PRO A 108 9.14 7.24 14.01
CA PRO A 108 9.94 8.36 13.56
C PRO A 108 11.41 8.05 13.82
N THR A 109 12.27 8.25 12.82
CA THR A 109 13.73 8.08 13.02
C THR A 109 14.21 9.05 14.09
N ASP A 110 14.80 8.50 15.14
CA ASP A 110 15.51 9.23 16.18
C ASP A 110 16.88 9.68 15.65
N LEU A 111 17.12 11.00 15.63
CA LEU A 111 18.35 11.63 15.15
C LEU A 111 19.60 11.11 15.89
N GLU A 112 19.47 10.64 17.15
CA GLU A 112 20.58 10.06 17.90
C GLU A 112 20.97 8.64 17.43
N ARG A 113 20.04 7.86 16.86
CA ARG A 113 20.33 6.53 16.31
C ARG A 113 21.03 6.57 14.96
N GLU A 114 20.84 7.65 14.19
CA GLU A 114 21.41 7.81 12.86
C GLU A 114 22.95 7.88 12.89
N GLN A 115 23.53 8.43 13.96
CA GLN A 115 24.99 8.54 14.11
C GLN A 115 25.71 7.18 14.30
N LYS A 116 24.99 6.11 14.66
CA LYS A 116 25.57 4.75 14.80
C LYS A 116 25.41 3.88 13.55
N ALA A 117 24.69 4.35 12.53
CA ALA A 117 24.33 3.52 11.40
C ALA A 117 25.41 3.54 10.30
N GLN A 118 26.21 2.46 10.19
CA GLN A 118 27.09 2.12 9.05
C GLN A 118 26.32 1.87 7.72
N GLN A 119 25.19 2.51 7.47
CA GLN A 119 24.10 1.99 6.63
C GLN A 119 23.92 2.66 5.26
N ALA A 120 24.95 3.25 4.64
CA ALA A 120 24.78 3.88 3.32
C ALA A 120 24.27 2.90 2.24
N ALA A 121 24.72 1.63 2.29
CA ALA A 121 24.27 0.59 1.35
C ALA A 121 22.82 0.14 1.60
N ASP A 122 22.42 0.00 2.87
CA ASP A 122 21.06 -0.40 3.24
C ASP A 122 20.06 0.73 2.98
N THR A 123 20.45 1.99 3.15
CA THR A 123 19.66 3.16 2.73
C THR A 123 19.49 3.17 1.22
N LYS A 124 20.54 2.94 0.44
CA LYS A 124 20.47 2.91 -1.04
C LYS A 124 19.58 1.79 -1.57
N ARG A 125 19.64 0.59 -0.98
CA ARG A 125 18.77 -0.53 -1.36
C ARG A 125 17.31 -0.19 -1.09
N TRP A 126 17.03 0.43 0.04
CA TRP A 126 15.68 0.84 0.43
C TRP A 126 15.14 2.00 -0.39
N MET A 127 15.98 2.98 -0.75
CA MET A 127 15.62 4.01 -1.72
C MET A 127 15.19 3.41 -3.06
N THR A 128 15.95 2.43 -3.56
CA THR A 128 15.62 1.76 -4.83
C THR A 128 14.33 0.97 -4.71
N PHE A 129 14.07 0.38 -3.54
CA PHE A 129 12.87 -0.37 -3.25
C PHE A 129 11.62 0.54 -3.20
N LEU A 130 11.66 1.62 -2.42
CA LEU A 130 10.54 2.55 -2.30
C LEU A 130 10.18 3.20 -3.63
N LYS A 131 11.17 3.57 -4.46
CA LYS A 131 10.92 4.09 -5.81
C LYS A 131 10.17 3.11 -6.69
N LYS A 132 10.57 1.83 -6.68
CA LYS A 132 9.91 0.80 -7.48
C LYS A 132 8.51 0.46 -6.97
N ALA A 133 8.29 0.54 -5.66
CA ALA A 133 7.04 0.12 -5.05
C ALA A 133 5.98 1.22 -5.00
N LEU A 134 6.31 2.47 -5.33
CA LEU A 134 5.39 3.61 -5.16
C LEU A 134 5.14 4.40 -6.43
N GLY A 135 5.83 4.03 -7.50
CA GLY A 135 5.85 4.73 -8.77
C GLY A 135 6.62 6.04 -8.72
N ASP A 136 7.44 6.25 -9.74
CA ASP A 136 8.03 7.56 -10.00
C ASP A 136 6.93 8.47 -10.56
N GLU A 137 6.54 9.53 -9.83
CA GLU A 137 5.67 10.59 -10.35
C GLU A 137 6.21 11.28 -11.62
N ASP A 138 7.42 10.94 -12.08
CA ASP A 138 8.01 11.49 -13.29
C ASP A 138 7.32 11.01 -14.59
N ALA A 139 6.49 9.95 -14.56
CA ALA A 139 5.80 9.48 -15.77
C ALA A 139 4.55 10.31 -16.17
N ALA A 140 4.08 11.23 -15.31
CA ALA A 140 2.89 12.06 -15.60
C ALA A 140 3.17 13.27 -16.50
N SER A 141 4.43 13.59 -16.81
CA SER A 141 4.80 14.81 -17.53
C SER A 141 4.89 14.66 -19.07
N THR A 142 4.81 13.45 -19.65
CA THR A 142 5.17 13.25 -21.08
C THR A 142 4.00 12.91 -22.04
N ARG A 143 2.73 12.83 -21.59
CA ARG A 143 1.58 12.56 -22.50
C ARG A 143 0.59 13.71 -22.68
N ARG A 144 1.02 14.95 -22.50
CA ARG A 144 0.24 16.11 -22.97
C ARG A 144 1.10 17.00 -23.86
N GLY A 145 1.27 16.55 -25.10
CA GLY A 145 1.94 17.35 -26.12
C GLY A 145 2.24 16.55 -27.38
N ARG A 146 1.23 16.35 -28.23
CA ARG A 146 1.19 16.80 -29.63
C ARG A 146 0.10 16.09 -30.41
#